data_AF-A0A8K0U8V9-F1
#
_entry.id   AF-A0A8K0U8V9-F1
#
_cell.length_a   1.000
_cell.length_b   1.000
_cell.length_c   1.000
_cell.angle_alpha   90.00
_cell.angle_beta   90.00
_cell.angle_gamma   90.00
#
_symmetry.space_group_name_H-M   'P 1'
#
loop_
_entity.id
_entity.type
_entity.pdbx_description
1 polymer ?
#
loop_
_entity_poly.entity_id
_entity_poly.type
_entity_poly.pdbx_seq_one_letter_code
_entity_poly.pdbx_strand_id
1 'polypeptide(L)'
;MSSPLHAYLLQKYSQAKTCHPAEGRRKWRLRVLQHFWGSPPNVSQYAGANDNVADRPCNDRAEFFTDSDPFDVCSSRPELGLLIRTDFTDDNAWQTFVAALQNSETTFSVAPDQPDEIDQDKPTQEQDDSDSSDDGDGNTSSIFHIVDPSPPQDRALLTNISNLTALRLFNDVDVRPAPIPPYGTGRINPPNRLVDHHQWQEIYVGKNIWIYDAKSNVDQCVRVVSQSGDMYGTATGDSWRARVSHICELQVYLSEGAMKIDFGGLDRWDHNERQRNMHQAEQS
;
A
#
# COMPACT_ATOMS: atom_id res chain seq x y z
N MET A 1 5.30 10.99 16.74
CA MET A 1 6.76 10.80 16.93
C MET A 1 7.39 10.81 15.55
N SER A 2 8.51 11.51 15.37
CA SER A 2 9.25 11.50 14.09
C SER A 2 9.88 10.12 13.88
N SER A 3 9.83 9.60 12.65
CA SER A 3 10.43 8.31 12.32
C SER A 3 11.95 8.32 12.55
N PRO A 4 12.57 7.22 13.03
CA PRO A 4 14.02 7.09 13.09
C PRO A 4 14.71 7.28 11.72
N LEU A 5 14.07 6.86 10.62
CA LEU A 5 14.62 7.04 9.27
C LEU A 5 14.64 8.52 8.87
N HIS A 6 13.68 9.32 9.35
CA HIS A 6 13.58 10.75 9.03
C HIS A 6 14.86 11.52 9.37
N ALA A 7 15.41 11.31 10.57
CA ALA A 7 16.66 11.96 10.98
C ALA A 7 17.85 11.53 10.10
N TYR A 8 17.85 10.27 9.65
CA TYR A 8 18.88 9.72 8.78
C TYR A 8 18.78 10.30 7.35
N LEU A 9 17.55 10.47 6.85
CA LEU A 9 17.26 11.12 5.57
C LEU A 9 17.76 12.58 5.55
N LEU A 10 17.53 13.35 6.62
CA LEU A 10 18.03 14.73 6.72
C LEU A 10 19.56 14.82 6.56
N GLN A 11 20.31 13.77 6.92
CA GLN A 11 21.77 13.76 6.84
C GLN A 11 22.31 13.21 5.52
N LYS A 12 21.65 12.21 4.94
CA LYS A 12 22.21 11.37 3.87
C LYS A 12 21.51 11.50 2.52
N TYR A 13 20.31 12.08 2.48
CA TYR A 13 19.50 12.11 1.28
C TYR A 13 20.14 12.91 0.12
N SER A 14 20.65 14.12 0.40
CA SER A 14 21.31 14.96 -0.61
C SER A 14 22.54 14.28 -1.22
N GLN A 15 23.28 13.52 -0.42
CA GLN A 15 24.39 12.69 -0.89
C GLN A 15 23.91 11.58 -1.82
N ALA A 16 22.86 10.84 -1.43
CA ALA A 16 22.28 9.78 -2.27
C ALA A 16 21.79 10.32 -3.63
N LYS A 17 21.10 11.47 -3.61
CA LYS A 17 20.65 12.19 -4.81
C LYS A 17 21.80 12.58 -5.73
N THR A 18 22.85 13.18 -5.17
CA THR A 18 24.04 13.61 -5.93
C THR A 18 24.77 12.41 -6.57
N CYS A 19 24.88 11.29 -5.86
CA CYS A 19 25.51 10.07 -6.39
C CYS A 19 24.67 9.34 -7.45
N HIS A 20 23.35 9.53 -7.46
CA HIS A 20 22.42 8.81 -8.31
C HIS A 20 21.38 9.73 -8.99
N PRO A 21 21.81 10.75 -9.77
CA PRO A 21 20.92 11.81 -10.25
C PRO A 21 19.83 11.36 -11.21
N ALA A 22 19.94 10.16 -11.81
CA ALA A 22 18.96 9.59 -12.73
C ALA A 22 17.83 8.81 -12.03
N GLU A 23 17.88 8.65 -10.71
CA GLU A 23 16.85 7.95 -9.94
C GLU A 23 15.79 8.91 -9.39
N GLY A 24 14.73 8.36 -8.81
CA GLY A 24 13.66 9.14 -8.16
C GLY A 24 13.77 9.13 -6.63
N ARG A 25 12.94 9.96 -6.00
CA ARG A 25 12.84 10.11 -4.53
C ARG A 25 12.83 8.77 -3.79
N ARG A 26 12.00 7.81 -4.20
CA ARG A 26 11.84 6.52 -3.48
C ARG A 26 13.12 5.71 -3.50
N LYS A 27 13.83 5.67 -4.63
CA LYS A 27 15.12 4.97 -4.74
C LYS A 27 16.20 5.62 -3.88
N TRP A 28 16.28 6.95 -3.85
CA TRP A 28 17.22 7.63 -2.95
C TRP A 28 16.92 7.35 -1.48
N ARG A 29 15.64 7.34 -1.07
CA ARG A 29 15.25 6.94 0.29
C ARG A 29 15.65 5.49 0.60
N LEU A 30 15.47 4.57 -0.34
CA LEU A 30 15.90 3.17 -0.19
C LEU A 30 17.42 3.05 -0.03
N ARG A 31 18.22 3.84 -0.74
CA ARG A 31 19.68 3.86 -0.54
C ARG A 31 20.06 4.34 0.85
N VAL A 32 19.42 5.40 1.32
CA VAL A 32 19.61 5.90 2.69
C VAL A 32 19.19 4.84 3.72
N LEU A 33 18.09 4.12 3.48
CA LEU A 33 17.65 3.00 4.29
C LEU A 33 18.70 1.87 4.33
N GLN A 34 19.38 1.56 3.24
CA GLN A 34 20.45 0.56 3.26
C GLN A 34 21.60 0.95 4.17
N HIS A 35 21.99 2.22 4.14
CA HIS A 35 22.98 2.74 5.08
C HIS A 35 22.49 2.68 6.53
N PHE A 36 21.20 2.92 6.77
CA PHE A 36 20.57 2.76 8.09
C PHE A 36 20.71 1.31 8.59
N TRP A 37 20.45 0.30 7.76
CA TRP A 37 20.55 -1.10 8.17
C TRP A 37 21.99 -1.59 8.36
N GLY A 38 22.95 -1.05 7.61
CA GLY A 38 24.38 -1.38 7.78
C GLY A 38 25.01 -0.76 9.04
N SER A 39 24.41 0.27 9.61
CA SER A 39 24.87 0.93 10.84
C SER A 39 23.70 1.59 11.56
N PRO A 40 22.79 0.80 12.16
CA PRO A 40 21.60 1.33 12.79
C PRO A 40 22.03 2.24 13.94
N PRO A 41 21.54 3.49 13.98
CA PRO A 41 21.93 4.42 15.02
C PRO A 41 21.53 3.89 16.40
N ASN A 42 22.35 4.19 17.41
CA ASN A 42 21.89 4.10 18.80
C ASN A 42 20.73 5.08 18.95
N VAL A 43 19.52 4.53 19.08
CA VAL A 43 18.23 5.24 19.06
C VAL A 43 18.18 6.36 20.12
N SER A 44 18.93 6.18 21.21
CA SER A 44 19.13 7.20 22.25
C SER A 44 19.72 8.52 21.73
N GLN A 45 20.46 8.51 20.63
CA GLN A 45 21.02 9.72 20.00
C GLN A 45 19.96 10.56 19.28
N TYR A 46 18.82 9.98 18.91
CA TYR A 46 17.78 10.63 18.09
C TYR A 46 16.47 10.88 18.84
N ALA A 47 16.24 10.17 19.95
CA ALA A 47 15.10 10.42 20.83
C ALA A 47 15.12 11.81 21.50
N GLY A 48 16.31 12.42 21.66
CA GLY A 48 16.49 13.73 22.29
C GLY A 48 16.55 14.94 21.35
N ALA A 49 16.47 14.76 20.04
CA ALA A 49 16.62 15.86 19.07
C ALA A 49 15.32 16.66 18.81
N ASN A 50 14.21 16.33 19.50
CA ASN A 50 12.88 16.87 19.18
C ASN A 50 12.44 18.09 20.00
N ASP A 51 13.15 18.54 21.03
CA ASP A 51 12.64 19.63 21.89
C ASP A 51 13.04 21.06 21.46
N ASN A 52 13.85 21.24 20.41
CA ASN A 52 14.28 22.57 19.94
C ASN A 52 13.95 22.85 18.45
N VAL A 53 12.95 22.18 17.87
CA VAL A 53 12.54 22.38 16.47
C VAL A 53 11.49 23.49 16.32
N ALA A 54 10.94 24.03 17.42
CA ALA A 54 9.91 25.06 17.41
C ALA A 54 10.36 26.41 16.78
N ASP A 55 11.67 26.64 16.60
CA ASP A 55 12.23 27.87 16.01
C ASP A 55 12.76 27.70 14.57
N ARG A 56 12.58 26.53 13.94
CA ARG A 56 12.94 26.37 12.52
C ARG A 56 11.81 26.88 11.63
N PRO A 57 12.04 27.87 10.75
CA PRO A 57 10.99 28.38 9.88
C PRO A 57 10.41 27.24 9.03
N CYS A 58 9.08 27.12 9.08
CA CYS A 58 8.20 26.12 8.45
C CYS A 58 8.31 26.03 6.91
N ASN A 59 9.21 26.78 6.26
CA ASN A 59 9.25 26.92 4.81
C ASN A 59 10.15 25.91 4.08
N ASP A 60 11.05 25.20 4.76
CA ASP A 60 11.86 24.14 4.12
C ASP A 60 11.25 22.77 4.43
N ARG A 61 10.21 22.39 3.68
CA ARG A 61 9.90 20.96 3.55
C ARG A 61 11.17 20.29 3.02
N ALA A 62 11.73 19.36 3.79
CA ALA A 62 12.94 18.65 3.40
C ALA A 62 12.78 18.06 1.99
N GLU A 63 13.86 18.10 1.19
CA GLU A 63 13.84 17.74 -0.24
C GLU A 63 13.17 16.37 -0.50
N PHE A 64 13.35 15.42 0.41
CA PHE A 64 12.73 14.10 0.33
C PHE A 64 11.21 14.05 0.53
N PHE A 65 10.52 15.19 0.66
CA PHE A 65 9.07 15.30 0.58
C PHE A 65 8.58 15.95 -0.72
N THR A 66 9.42 16.72 -1.38
CA THR A 66 9.05 17.57 -2.52
C THR A 66 9.68 17.11 -3.83
N ASP A 67 10.78 16.35 -3.77
CA ASP A 67 11.41 15.76 -4.93
C ASP A 67 10.47 14.78 -5.64
N SER A 68 10.46 14.85 -6.97
CA SER A 68 9.63 14.01 -7.83
C SER A 68 10.14 12.57 -7.89
N ASP A 69 9.21 11.64 -8.06
CA ASP A 69 9.49 10.24 -8.36
C ASP A 69 8.76 9.80 -9.65
N PRO A 70 9.34 8.91 -10.48
CA PRO A 70 8.70 8.44 -11.71
C PRO A 70 7.29 7.88 -11.52
N PHE A 71 6.99 7.29 -10.36
CA PHE A 71 5.68 6.69 -10.08
C PHE A 71 4.74 7.62 -9.29
N ASP A 72 5.11 8.89 -9.07
CA ASP A 72 4.25 9.85 -8.36
C ASP A 72 2.91 10.04 -9.07
N VAL A 73 2.91 10.03 -10.41
CA VAL A 73 1.69 10.16 -11.23
C VAL A 73 0.64 9.09 -10.91
N CYS A 74 1.06 7.89 -10.51
CA CYS A 74 0.15 6.83 -10.09
C CYS A 74 -0.28 7.00 -8.63
N SER A 75 0.67 7.31 -7.74
CA SER A 75 0.41 7.37 -6.30
C SER A 75 -0.31 8.63 -5.82
N SER A 76 -0.27 9.73 -6.57
CA SER A 76 -0.87 11.02 -6.16
C SER A 76 -2.33 11.20 -6.58
N ARG A 77 -2.91 10.21 -7.27
CA ARG A 77 -4.27 10.27 -7.78
C ARG A 77 -5.32 10.17 -6.66
N PRO A 78 -6.59 10.55 -6.86
CA PRO A 78 -7.59 10.53 -5.79
C PRO A 78 -8.10 9.15 -5.39
N GLU A 79 -7.93 8.11 -6.23
CA GLU A 79 -8.46 6.77 -5.96
C GLU A 79 -7.81 6.18 -4.70
N LEU A 80 -8.56 5.38 -3.93
CA LEU A 80 -8.12 4.89 -2.62
C LEU A 80 -6.99 3.84 -2.72
N GLY A 81 -7.07 2.97 -3.72
CA GLY A 81 -6.13 1.87 -3.93
C GLY A 81 -5.40 1.91 -5.27
N LEU A 82 -4.28 1.19 -5.36
CA LEU A 82 -3.57 0.91 -6.60
C LEU A 82 -3.72 -0.57 -6.96
N LEU A 83 -4.30 -0.88 -8.12
CA LEU A 83 -4.32 -2.22 -8.67
C LEU A 83 -3.24 -2.33 -9.75
N ILE A 84 -2.27 -3.20 -9.54
CA ILE A 84 -1.09 -3.36 -10.41
C ILE A 84 -1.18 -4.68 -11.16
N ARG A 85 -1.17 -4.61 -12.49
CA ARG A 85 -1.05 -5.80 -13.33
C ARG A 85 0.42 -6.22 -13.42
N THR A 86 0.70 -7.44 -12.94
CA THR A 86 2.06 -8.03 -12.95
C THR A 86 2.16 -9.27 -13.83
N ASP A 87 1.03 -9.81 -14.29
CA ASP A 87 0.98 -10.85 -15.30
C ASP A 87 0.28 -10.36 -16.57
N PHE A 88 0.95 -10.56 -17.71
CA PHE A 88 0.51 -10.12 -19.02
C PHE A 88 0.30 -11.29 -19.98
N THR A 89 0.13 -12.51 -19.45
CA THR A 89 0.07 -13.74 -20.27
C THR A 89 -1.32 -14.01 -20.83
N ASP A 90 -2.36 -13.50 -20.17
CA ASP A 90 -3.76 -13.66 -20.58
C ASP A 90 -4.50 -12.32 -20.55
N ASP A 91 -4.67 -11.70 -21.73
CA ASP A 91 -5.42 -10.45 -21.86
C ASP A 91 -6.93 -10.66 -21.70
N ASN A 92 -7.47 -11.84 -22.02
CA ASN A 92 -8.90 -12.09 -21.89
C ASN A 92 -9.32 -12.24 -20.42
N ALA A 93 -8.54 -12.97 -19.63
CA ALA A 93 -8.75 -13.08 -18.19
C ALA A 93 -8.60 -11.73 -17.49
N TRP A 94 -7.66 -10.89 -17.97
CA TRP A 94 -7.51 -9.51 -17.49
C TRP A 94 -8.73 -8.65 -17.80
N GLN A 95 -9.22 -8.63 -19.04
CA GLN A 95 -10.42 -7.85 -19.41
C GLN A 95 -11.66 -8.32 -18.62
N THR A 96 -11.80 -9.63 -18.42
CA THR A 96 -12.88 -10.20 -17.59
C THR A 96 -12.80 -9.70 -16.14
N PHE A 97 -11.59 -9.66 -15.57
CA PHE A 97 -11.36 -9.14 -14.23
C PHE A 97 -11.69 -7.65 -14.15
N VAL A 98 -11.23 -6.84 -15.09
CA VAL A 98 -11.48 -5.39 -15.11
C VAL A 98 -12.98 -5.10 -15.23
N ALA A 99 -13.70 -5.81 -16.09
CA ALA A 99 -15.15 -5.68 -16.20
C ALA A 99 -15.87 -6.03 -14.88
N ALA A 100 -15.43 -7.10 -14.19
CA ALA A 100 -15.98 -7.47 -12.89
C ALA A 100 -15.69 -6.42 -11.80
N LEU A 101 -14.49 -5.82 -11.84
CA LEU A 101 -14.11 -4.73 -10.93
C LEU A 101 -14.98 -3.49 -11.15
N GLN A 102 -15.12 -3.04 -12.39
CA GLN A 102 -15.95 -1.88 -12.73
C GLN A 102 -17.42 -2.07 -12.34
N ASN A 103 -17.95 -3.28 -12.54
CA ASN A 103 -19.29 -3.63 -12.09
C ASN A 103 -19.42 -3.58 -10.55
N SER A 104 -18.39 -4.04 -9.83
CA SER A 104 -18.35 -3.96 -8.37
C SER A 104 -18.26 -2.51 -7.87
N GLU A 105 -17.44 -1.65 -8.50
CA GLU A 105 -17.35 -0.22 -8.17
C GLU A 105 -18.68 0.51 -8.43
N THR A 106 -19.36 0.18 -9.53
CA THR A 106 -20.69 0.73 -9.85
C THR A 106 -21.72 0.30 -8.83
N THR A 107 -21.75 -1.00 -8.49
CA THR A 107 -22.71 -1.55 -7.51
C THR A 107 -22.49 -0.93 -6.13
N PHE A 108 -21.23 -0.72 -5.74
CA PHE A 108 -20.88 -0.09 -4.47
C PHE A 108 -21.28 1.40 -4.41
N SER A 109 -21.18 2.11 -5.53
CA SER A 109 -21.57 3.52 -5.63
C SER A 109 -23.08 3.74 -5.68
N VAL A 110 -23.84 2.76 -6.17
CA VAL A 110 -25.31 2.79 -6.29
C VAL A 110 -25.99 2.20 -5.05
N ALA A 111 -25.23 1.66 -4.09
CA ALA A 111 -25.81 1.13 -2.86
C ALA A 111 -26.68 2.21 -2.19
N PRO A 112 -28.00 2.01 -2.09
CA PRO A 112 -28.87 3.00 -1.49
C PRO A 112 -28.44 3.18 -0.04
N ASP A 113 -28.44 4.44 0.43
CA ASP A 113 -28.45 4.74 1.87
C ASP A 113 -29.38 3.74 2.56
N GLN A 114 -28.91 3.19 3.67
CA GLN A 114 -29.55 2.10 4.41
C GLN A 114 -31.08 2.27 4.46
N PRO A 115 -31.87 1.18 4.34
CA PRO A 115 -33.30 1.28 4.54
C PRO A 115 -33.55 1.80 5.96
N ASP A 116 -34.13 2.99 6.04
CA ASP A 116 -34.78 3.51 7.24
C ASP A 116 -35.60 2.38 7.87
N GLU A 117 -35.44 2.25 9.18
CA GLU A 117 -36.12 1.29 10.02
C GLU A 117 -37.61 1.16 9.65
N ILE A 118 -38.03 -0.08 9.44
CA ILE A 118 -39.43 -0.46 9.34
C ILE A 118 -40.11 -0.09 10.67
N ASP A 119 -40.95 0.95 10.68
CA ASP A 119 -42.10 0.99 11.58
C ASP A 119 -43.32 1.71 11.00
N GLN A 120 -44.30 0.87 10.65
CA GLN A 120 -45.76 1.02 10.75
C GLN A 120 -46.54 2.12 9.99
N ASP A 121 -47.27 1.62 8.99
CA ASP A 121 -48.71 1.83 8.73
C ASP A 121 -49.26 3.27 8.64
N LYS A 122 -49.54 3.70 7.40
CA LYS A 122 -50.78 4.41 7.06
C LYS A 122 -51.04 4.36 5.54
N PRO A 123 -52.28 4.03 5.09
CA PRO A 123 -52.62 4.03 3.67
C PRO A 123 -53.31 5.35 3.29
N THR A 124 -52.89 6.01 2.20
CA THR A 124 -53.81 6.53 1.15
C THR A 124 -53.11 7.23 -0.03
N GLN A 125 -53.58 6.84 -1.23
CA GLN A 125 -53.86 7.63 -2.45
C GLN A 125 -52.77 8.21 -3.38
N GLU A 126 -52.78 7.62 -4.59
CA GLU A 126 -52.91 8.21 -5.94
C GLU A 126 -51.95 9.30 -6.46
N GLN A 127 -51.29 8.91 -7.56
CA GLN A 127 -50.93 9.68 -8.77
C GLN A 127 -50.13 10.98 -8.60
N ASP A 128 -48.89 10.96 -9.09
CA ASP A 128 -48.54 11.82 -10.22
C ASP A 128 -47.32 11.29 -11.00
N ASP A 129 -47.40 11.42 -12.32
CA ASP A 129 -46.35 11.14 -13.30
C ASP A 129 -45.20 12.15 -13.13
N SER A 130 -43.96 11.67 -13.02
CA SER A 130 -42.79 12.48 -13.35
C SER A 130 -41.67 11.59 -13.87
N ASP A 131 -41.71 11.37 -15.18
CA ASP A 131 -40.58 11.01 -16.01
C ASP A 131 -39.46 12.04 -15.81
N SER A 132 -38.48 11.71 -14.99
CA SER A 132 -37.22 12.44 -14.87
C SER A 132 -36.09 11.48 -15.18
N SER A 133 -35.88 11.28 -16.48
CA SER A 133 -34.66 10.81 -17.10
C SER A 133 -33.55 11.83 -16.80
N ASP A 134 -32.96 11.72 -15.61
CA ASP A 134 -31.69 12.36 -15.28
C ASP A 134 -30.57 11.41 -15.72
N ASP A 135 -30.22 11.48 -17.01
CA ASP A 135 -28.94 11.01 -17.55
C ASP A 135 -27.81 11.93 -17.01
N GLY A 136 -27.70 11.98 -15.68
CA GLY A 136 -26.52 12.45 -15.00
C GLY A 136 -25.47 11.38 -15.22
N ASP A 137 -24.52 11.67 -16.10
CA ASP A 137 -23.23 10.99 -16.23
C ASP A 137 -22.48 11.16 -14.89
N GLY A 138 -23.02 10.51 -13.86
CA GLY A 138 -22.56 10.51 -12.49
C GLY A 138 -21.28 9.73 -12.50
N ASN A 139 -20.18 10.44 -12.74
CA ASN A 139 -18.84 9.91 -12.76
C ASN A 139 -18.52 9.39 -11.35
N THR A 140 -18.98 8.16 -11.06
CA THR A 140 -18.72 7.45 -9.82
C THR A 140 -17.21 7.40 -9.67
N SER A 141 -16.71 7.95 -8.56
CA SER A 141 -15.28 8.04 -8.35
C SER A 141 -14.74 6.62 -8.20
N SER A 142 -13.90 6.17 -9.15
CA SER A 142 -13.27 4.85 -9.09
C SER A 142 -12.53 4.68 -7.77
N ILE A 143 -12.68 3.51 -7.15
CA ILE A 143 -12.03 3.14 -5.89
C ILE A 143 -10.57 2.79 -6.15
N PHE A 144 -10.27 2.22 -7.31
CA PHE A 144 -8.94 1.82 -7.72
C PHE A 144 -8.41 2.61 -8.90
N HIS A 145 -7.14 3.01 -8.80
CA HIS A 145 -6.36 3.32 -9.98
C HIS A 145 -5.71 2.04 -10.52
N ILE A 146 -5.97 1.72 -11.79
CA ILE A 146 -5.38 0.56 -12.47
C ILE A 146 -4.06 0.95 -13.15
N VAL A 147 -3.00 0.22 -12.79
CA VAL A 147 -1.66 0.32 -13.40
C VAL A 147 -1.47 -0.87 -14.35
N ASP A 148 -1.76 -0.64 -15.63
CA ASP A 148 -1.59 -1.60 -16.73
C ASP A 148 -0.82 -0.94 -17.89
N PRO A 149 0.53 -0.93 -17.86
CA PRO A 149 1.31 -0.28 -18.90
C PRO A 149 1.14 -0.98 -20.25
N SER A 150 0.94 -0.20 -21.31
CA SER A 150 0.88 -0.72 -22.68
C SER A 150 2.26 -0.99 -23.30
N PRO A 151 3.28 -0.12 -23.14
CA PRO A 151 4.59 -0.35 -23.76
C PRO A 151 5.31 -1.58 -23.18
N PRO A 152 5.94 -2.44 -24.01
CA PRO A 152 6.62 -3.65 -23.53
C PRO A 152 7.74 -3.38 -22.52
N GLN A 153 8.46 -2.25 -22.69
CA GLN A 153 9.51 -1.84 -21.76
C GLN A 153 8.98 -1.54 -20.36
N ASP A 154 7.78 -0.95 -20.27
CA ASP A 154 7.16 -0.60 -19.00
C ASP A 154 6.50 -1.82 -18.37
N ARG A 155 5.91 -2.71 -19.19
CA ARG A 155 5.46 -4.04 -18.75
C ARG A 155 6.60 -4.83 -18.12
N ALA A 156 7.80 -4.80 -18.71
CA ALA A 156 8.95 -5.50 -18.19
C ALA A 156 9.34 -5.04 -16.77
N LEU A 157 9.07 -3.79 -16.40
CA LEU A 157 9.31 -3.27 -15.06
C LEU A 157 8.36 -3.85 -14.01
N LEU A 158 7.15 -4.24 -14.42
CA LEU A 158 6.10 -4.75 -13.52
C LEU A 158 5.86 -6.26 -13.63
N THR A 159 6.41 -6.90 -14.67
CA THR A 159 6.21 -8.33 -14.93
C THR A 159 6.80 -9.15 -13.79
N ASN A 160 5.95 -9.95 -13.13
CA ASN A 160 6.30 -10.85 -12.04
C ASN A 160 7.14 -10.16 -10.94
N ILE A 161 6.87 -8.90 -10.61
CA ILE A 161 7.52 -8.26 -9.46
C ILE A 161 7.02 -8.87 -8.14
N SER A 162 7.87 -8.82 -7.11
CA SER A 162 7.46 -9.18 -5.74
C SER A 162 6.62 -8.07 -5.11
N ASN A 163 5.94 -8.40 -4.02
CA ASN A 163 5.25 -7.44 -3.15
C ASN A 163 6.19 -6.34 -2.66
N LEU A 164 7.39 -6.73 -2.23
CA LEU A 164 8.38 -5.76 -1.76
C LEU A 164 8.82 -4.82 -2.88
N THR A 165 9.01 -5.33 -4.10
CA THR A 165 9.29 -4.47 -5.26
C THR A 165 8.13 -3.52 -5.53
N ALA A 166 6.89 -3.99 -5.50
CA ALA A 166 5.72 -3.12 -5.69
C ALA A 166 5.67 -2.00 -4.65
N LEU A 167 5.84 -2.33 -3.36
CA LEU A 167 5.91 -1.34 -2.28
C LEU A 167 7.01 -0.30 -2.52
N ARG A 168 8.19 -0.72 -2.99
CA ARG A 168 9.32 0.17 -3.29
C ARG A 168 9.10 1.10 -4.48
N LEU A 169 8.30 0.67 -5.45
CA LEU A 169 7.98 1.48 -6.63
C LEU A 169 6.91 2.53 -6.31
N PHE A 170 5.90 2.17 -5.52
CA PHE A 170 4.70 3.01 -5.38
C PHE A 170 4.56 3.71 -4.02
N ASN A 171 5.27 3.27 -2.98
CA ASN A 171 5.17 3.82 -1.63
C ASN A 171 6.52 4.33 -1.12
N ASP A 172 6.48 5.31 -0.22
CA ASP A 172 7.68 5.82 0.42
C ASP A 172 8.08 4.89 1.57
N VAL A 173 9.35 4.49 1.61
CA VAL A 173 9.86 3.62 2.66
C VAL A 173 10.07 4.40 3.97
N ASP A 174 9.82 3.73 5.08
CA ASP A 174 10.06 4.22 6.42
C ASP A 174 10.52 3.10 7.38
N VAL A 175 10.89 3.46 8.61
CA VAL A 175 11.26 2.51 9.67
C VAL A 175 10.45 2.82 10.92
N ARG A 176 9.92 1.80 11.56
CA ARG A 176 9.22 1.92 12.85
C ARG A 176 9.74 0.88 13.86
N PRO A 177 9.47 1.04 15.17
CA PRO A 177 9.71 -0.02 16.12
C PRO A 177 8.98 -1.29 15.70
N ALA A 178 9.66 -2.43 15.73
CA ALA A 178 9.03 -3.72 15.51
C ALA A 178 8.00 -3.99 16.63
N PRO A 179 6.88 -4.66 16.34
CA PRO A 179 5.93 -5.05 17.37
C PRO A 179 6.60 -5.83 18.50
N ILE A 180 6.03 -5.75 19.71
CA ILE A 180 6.58 -6.46 20.86
C ILE A 180 6.23 -7.95 20.75
N PRO A 181 7.20 -8.87 20.89
CA PRO A 181 6.90 -10.30 20.92
C PRO A 181 5.94 -10.65 22.06
N PRO A 182 4.95 -11.55 21.84
CA PRO A 182 4.12 -12.07 22.91
C PRO A 182 4.96 -12.66 24.05
N TYR A 183 4.43 -12.56 25.28
CA TYR A 183 5.15 -13.06 26.46
C TYR A 183 5.55 -14.54 26.29
N GLY A 184 6.81 -14.86 26.61
CA GLY A 184 7.36 -16.21 26.49
C GLY A 184 7.76 -16.63 25.07
N THR A 185 7.58 -15.77 24.06
CA THR A 185 8.06 -16.04 22.70
C THR A 185 9.43 -15.42 22.45
N GLY A 186 10.29 -16.15 21.74
CA GLY A 186 11.59 -15.65 21.31
C GLY A 186 11.45 -14.68 20.13
N ARG A 187 12.47 -13.84 19.92
CA ARG A 187 12.55 -13.05 18.69
C ARG A 187 12.83 -13.97 17.48
N ILE A 188 12.46 -13.51 16.28
CA ILE A 188 12.63 -14.27 15.04
C ILE A 188 14.13 -14.45 14.78
N ASN A 189 14.51 -15.67 14.39
CA ASN A 189 15.91 -16.03 14.12
C ASN A 189 15.97 -16.91 12.86
N PRO A 190 16.69 -16.50 11.79
CA PRO A 190 17.49 -15.28 11.69
C PRO A 190 16.63 -14.00 11.72
N PRO A 191 17.18 -12.87 12.22
CA PRO A 191 16.49 -11.58 12.16
C PRO A 191 16.29 -11.15 10.70
N ASN A 192 15.22 -10.41 10.43
CA ASN A 192 14.92 -9.88 9.10
C ASN A 192 14.22 -8.54 9.21
N ARG A 193 14.67 -7.56 8.43
CA ARG A 193 14.19 -6.17 8.53
C ARG A 193 12.71 -5.98 8.21
N LEU A 194 12.07 -6.91 7.50
CA LEU A 194 10.63 -6.83 7.23
C LEU A 194 9.78 -7.27 8.44
N VAL A 195 10.37 -7.94 9.44
CA VAL A 195 9.68 -8.42 10.64
C VAL A 195 10.23 -7.72 11.88
N ASP A 196 11.50 -7.99 12.16
CA ASP A 196 12.24 -7.50 13.31
C ASP A 196 13.73 -7.68 13.04
N HIS A 197 14.42 -6.55 12.90
CA HIS A 197 15.87 -6.48 12.87
C HIS A 197 16.32 -5.41 13.86
N HIS A 198 16.97 -5.84 14.96
CA HIS A 198 17.32 -4.97 16.08
C HIS A 198 16.15 -4.15 16.63
N GLN A 199 14.96 -4.74 16.73
CA GLN A 199 13.73 -4.10 17.22
C GLN A 199 13.16 -3.04 16.28
N TRP A 200 13.58 -3.04 15.01
CA TRP A 200 13.08 -2.16 13.96
C TRP A 200 12.48 -2.97 12.82
N GLN A 201 11.48 -2.38 12.17
CA GLN A 201 10.80 -2.92 11.01
C GLN A 201 10.82 -1.89 9.88
N GLU A 202 11.29 -2.31 8.70
CA GLU A 202 11.08 -1.60 7.43
C GLU A 202 9.58 -1.63 7.08
N ILE A 203 9.00 -0.47 6.84
CA ILE A 203 7.59 -0.30 6.50
C ILE A 203 7.45 0.63 5.30
N TYR A 204 6.24 0.72 4.75
CA TYR A 204 5.94 1.60 3.63
C TYR A 204 4.74 2.48 3.94
N VAL A 205 4.75 3.69 3.40
CA VAL A 205 3.68 4.68 3.58
C VAL A 205 3.21 5.12 2.20
N GLY A 206 1.91 5.03 1.95
CA GLY A 206 1.30 5.36 0.68
C GLY A 206 -0.04 4.67 0.50
N LYS A 207 -0.48 4.52 -0.76
CA LYS A 207 -1.74 3.83 -1.08
C LYS A 207 -1.63 2.33 -0.82
N ASN A 208 -2.78 1.71 -0.55
CA ASN A 208 -2.88 0.25 -0.51
C ASN A 208 -2.57 -0.32 -1.89
N ILE A 209 -1.74 -1.36 -1.92
CA ILE A 209 -1.29 -2.00 -3.17
C ILE A 209 -2.00 -3.34 -3.32
N TRP A 210 -2.57 -3.55 -4.50
CA TRP A 210 -3.21 -4.78 -4.94
C TRP A 210 -2.51 -5.30 -6.18
N ILE A 211 -2.22 -6.59 -6.20
CA ILE A 211 -1.48 -7.22 -7.29
C ILE A 211 -2.37 -8.22 -8.01
N TYR A 212 -2.51 -8.02 -9.32
CA TYR A 212 -2.99 -9.01 -10.27
C TYR A 212 -1.79 -9.80 -10.79
N ASP A 213 -1.77 -11.10 -10.54
CA ASP A 213 -0.67 -12.01 -10.89
C ASP A 213 -1.17 -13.19 -11.75
N ALA A 214 -0.27 -14.12 -12.11
CA ALA A 214 -0.61 -15.26 -12.96
C ALA A 214 -1.76 -16.12 -12.40
N LYS A 215 -1.91 -16.19 -11.07
CA LYS A 215 -2.98 -16.96 -10.43
C LYS A 215 -4.32 -16.20 -10.50
N SER A 216 -4.29 -14.87 -10.60
CA SER A 216 -5.48 -14.02 -10.80
C SER A 216 -6.21 -14.35 -12.10
N ASN A 217 -5.50 -14.79 -13.14
CA ASN A 217 -6.10 -15.26 -14.39
C ASN A 217 -7.11 -16.40 -14.17
N VAL A 218 -6.89 -17.23 -13.15
CA VAL A 218 -7.68 -18.44 -12.87
C VAL A 218 -8.72 -18.20 -11.78
N ASP A 219 -8.31 -17.57 -10.67
CA ASP A 219 -9.15 -17.46 -9.47
C ASP A 219 -9.92 -16.14 -9.36
N GLN A 220 -9.68 -15.20 -10.29
CA GLN A 220 -10.27 -13.85 -10.26
C GLN A 220 -10.06 -13.15 -8.91
N CYS A 221 -8.95 -13.48 -8.24
CA CYS A 221 -8.51 -12.84 -7.00
C CYS A 221 -7.29 -11.98 -7.25
N VAL A 222 -7.14 -10.93 -6.45
CA VAL A 222 -5.92 -10.12 -6.37
C VAL A 222 -5.33 -10.20 -4.97
N ARG A 223 -4.02 -9.98 -4.87
CA ARG A 223 -3.30 -9.98 -3.59
C ARG A 223 -3.22 -8.57 -3.04
N VAL A 224 -3.81 -8.33 -1.87
CA VAL A 224 -3.54 -7.10 -1.11
C VAL A 224 -2.21 -7.24 -0.39
N VAL A 225 -1.38 -6.21 -0.45
CA VAL A 225 -0.03 -6.21 0.13
C VAL A 225 0.00 -5.38 1.41
N SER A 226 0.47 -5.97 2.49
CA SER A 226 0.65 -5.29 3.76
C SER A 226 1.84 -4.32 3.72
N GLN A 227 1.59 -3.08 4.13
CA GLN A 227 2.61 -2.04 4.22
C GLN A 227 3.42 -2.10 5.53
N SER A 228 2.88 -2.77 6.56
CA SER A 228 3.51 -2.95 7.86
C SER A 228 2.85 -4.09 8.65
N GLY A 229 3.60 -4.80 9.49
CA GLY A 229 3.06 -5.90 10.28
C GLY A 229 2.61 -5.50 11.70
N ASP A 230 1.31 -5.33 11.97
CA ASP A 230 0.82 -4.83 13.28
C ASP A 230 0.97 -5.80 14.46
N MET A 231 1.09 -7.09 14.18
CA MET A 231 1.37 -8.12 15.18
C MET A 231 2.77 -8.67 15.00
N TYR A 232 3.42 -9.01 16.11
CA TYR A 232 4.74 -9.61 16.04
C TYR A 232 4.72 -10.91 15.23
N GLY A 233 5.69 -11.07 14.34
CA GLY A 233 5.76 -12.20 13.41
C GLY A 233 5.08 -11.97 12.06
N THR A 234 4.32 -10.89 11.87
CA THR A 234 3.87 -10.46 10.53
C THR A 234 4.95 -9.61 9.84
N ALA A 235 5.18 -9.85 8.55
CA ALA A 235 6.17 -9.13 7.77
C ALA A 235 5.54 -8.02 6.93
N THR A 236 6.29 -6.94 6.74
CA THR A 236 6.04 -6.00 5.65
C THR A 236 6.14 -6.74 4.31
N GLY A 237 5.16 -6.51 3.44
CA GLY A 237 5.04 -7.25 2.18
C GLY A 237 4.32 -8.60 2.29
N ASP A 238 3.87 -9.03 3.47
CA ASP A 238 2.92 -10.15 3.55
C ASP A 238 1.64 -9.82 2.76
N SER A 239 1.02 -10.82 2.15
CA SER A 239 -0.18 -10.60 1.31
C SER A 239 -1.25 -11.65 1.50
N TRP A 240 -2.50 -11.24 1.27
CA TRP A 240 -3.70 -12.09 1.27
C TRP A 240 -4.47 -11.93 -0.05
N ARG A 241 -5.16 -12.98 -0.50
CA ARG A 241 -5.94 -12.99 -1.76
C ARG A 241 -7.41 -12.70 -1.49
N ALA A 242 -7.97 -11.75 -2.23
CA ALA A 242 -9.39 -11.41 -2.21
C ALA A 242 -9.98 -11.52 -3.61
N ARG A 243 -11.22 -12.01 -3.72
CA ARG A 243 -11.96 -12.04 -5.00
C ARG A 243 -12.34 -10.63 -5.44
N VAL A 244 -12.30 -10.38 -6.74
CA VAL A 244 -12.66 -9.09 -7.37
C VAL A 244 -13.99 -8.52 -6.88
N SER A 245 -14.99 -9.38 -6.60
CA SER A 245 -16.31 -8.97 -6.13
C SER A 245 -16.34 -8.34 -4.73
N HIS A 246 -15.25 -8.42 -3.96
CA HIS A 246 -15.18 -7.89 -2.59
C HIS A 246 -14.10 -6.82 -2.41
N ILE A 247 -13.23 -6.58 -3.39
CA ILE A 247 -12.06 -5.72 -3.18
C ILE A 247 -12.42 -4.24 -3.02
N CYS A 248 -13.55 -3.80 -3.60
CA CYS A 248 -14.07 -2.44 -3.44
C CYS A 248 -14.39 -2.14 -1.97
N GLU A 249 -15.22 -2.98 -1.35
CA GLU A 249 -15.58 -2.86 0.07
C GLU A 249 -14.33 -2.92 0.97
N LEU A 250 -13.47 -3.90 0.72
CA LEU A 250 -12.23 -4.06 1.48
C LEU A 250 -11.33 -2.82 1.38
N GLN A 251 -11.18 -2.23 0.19
CA GLN A 251 -10.35 -1.05 0.00
C GLN A 251 -10.91 0.16 0.76
N VAL A 252 -12.22 0.35 0.79
CA VAL A 252 -12.84 1.43 1.57
C VAL A 252 -12.56 1.24 3.06
N TYR A 253 -12.84 0.06 3.62
CA TYR A 253 -12.59 -0.20 5.04
C TYR A 253 -11.11 -0.10 5.43
N LEU A 254 -10.20 -0.52 4.54
CA LEU A 254 -8.76 -0.36 4.76
C LEU A 254 -8.33 1.11 4.72
N SER A 255 -8.97 1.95 3.91
CA SER A 255 -8.64 3.37 3.78
C SER A 255 -9.17 4.22 4.94
N GLU A 256 -10.36 3.88 5.43
CA GLU A 256 -10.97 4.50 6.61
C GLU A 256 -10.32 4.04 7.93
N GLY A 257 -9.50 2.98 7.87
CA GLY A 257 -8.89 2.36 9.05
C GLY A 257 -9.89 1.56 9.90
N ALA A 258 -11.11 1.35 9.40
CA ALA A 258 -12.13 0.48 10.02
C ALA A 258 -11.70 -0.99 10.01
N MET A 259 -10.92 -1.38 9.01
CA MET A 259 -10.27 -2.68 8.92
C MET A 259 -8.76 -2.50 8.82
N LYS A 260 -8.03 -3.46 9.38
CA LYS A 260 -6.62 -3.65 9.09
C LYS A 260 -6.41 -5.05 8.56
N ILE A 261 -5.36 -5.24 7.76
CA ILE A 261 -4.95 -6.57 7.34
C ILE A 261 -4.28 -7.23 8.53
N ASP A 262 -5.08 -7.83 9.41
CA ASP A 262 -4.59 -8.70 10.46
C ASP A 262 -4.63 -10.15 9.95
N PHE A 263 -3.46 -10.75 9.75
CA PHE A 263 -3.38 -12.15 9.32
C PHE A 263 -3.75 -13.13 10.46
N GLY A 264 -4.55 -12.68 11.44
CA GLY A 264 -5.08 -13.42 12.59
C GLY A 264 -4.04 -14.12 13.47
N GLY A 265 -2.75 -13.81 13.30
CA GLY A 265 -1.65 -14.59 13.88
C GLY A 265 -1.58 -16.05 13.40
N LEU A 266 -2.38 -16.42 12.39
CA LEU A 266 -2.56 -17.79 11.90
C LEU A 266 -2.04 -17.92 10.48
N ASP A 267 -0.75 -17.65 10.23
CA ASP A 267 0.01 -18.00 8.99
C ASP A 267 -0.80 -18.08 7.66
N ARG A 268 -1.70 -17.11 7.42
CA ARG A 268 -2.60 -17.08 6.26
C ARG A 268 -2.06 -16.22 5.11
N TRP A 269 -0.84 -15.71 5.27
CA TRP A 269 -0.10 -14.99 4.25
C TRP A 269 0.49 -15.98 3.23
N ASP A 270 0.70 -15.52 2.00
CA ASP A 270 1.34 -16.32 0.95
C ASP A 270 2.80 -16.64 1.35
N HIS A 271 3.06 -17.90 1.71
CA HIS A 271 4.34 -18.31 2.25
C HIS A 271 5.50 -18.13 1.27
N ASN A 272 5.26 -18.47 0.01
CA ASN A 272 6.28 -18.38 -1.04
C ASN A 272 6.65 -16.91 -1.29
N GLU A 273 5.64 -16.04 -1.30
CA GLU A 273 5.87 -14.62 -1.52
C GLU A 273 6.60 -13.97 -0.34
N ARG A 274 6.28 -14.34 0.91
CA ARG A 274 7.05 -13.83 2.05
C ARG A 274 8.51 -14.26 2.00
N GLN A 275 8.79 -15.53 1.70
CA GLN A 275 10.17 -16.00 1.55
C GLN A 275 10.91 -15.20 0.46
N ARG A 276 10.25 -14.96 -0.67
CA ARG A 276 10.76 -14.12 -1.76
C ARG A 276 11.06 -12.69 -1.29
N ASN A 277 10.14 -12.07 -0.55
CA ASN A 277 10.31 -10.72 0.00
C ASN A 277 11.48 -10.66 0.99
N MET A 278 11.56 -11.63 1.92
CA MET A 278 12.66 -11.70 2.90
C MET A 278 14.01 -11.84 2.21
N HIS A 279 14.12 -12.73 1.22
CA HIS A 279 15.35 -12.92 0.48
C HIS A 279 15.76 -11.66 -0.28
N GLN A 280 14.79 -11.02 -0.95
CA GLN A 280 15.03 -9.77 -1.65
C GLN A 280 15.43 -8.63 -0.70
N ALA A 281 14.86 -8.58 0.50
CA ALA A 281 15.23 -7.59 1.51
C ALA A 281 16.72 -7.72 1.87
N GLU A 282 17.26 -8.92 2.03
CA GLU A 282 18.67 -9.10 2.38
C GLU A 282 19.66 -8.87 1.22
N GLN A 283 19.19 -8.88 -0.03
CA GLN A 283 20.06 -8.68 -1.22
C GLN A 283 20.11 -7.25 -1.75
N SER A 284 19.13 -6.44 -1.37
CA SER A 284 18.93 -5.10 -1.93
C SER A 284 19.67 -4.03 -1.18
#